data_AF-A0A8T4QRV7-F1
#
_entry.id   AF-A0A8T4QRV7-F1
#
_cell.length_a   1.000
_cell.length_b   1.000
_cell.length_c   1.000
_cell.angle_alpha   90.00
_cell.angle_beta   90.00
_cell.angle_gamma   90.00
#
_symmetry.space_group_name_H-M   'P 1'
#
loop_
_entity.id
_entity.type
_entity.pdbx_description
1 polymer ?
#
loop_
_entity_poly.entity_id
_entity_poly.type
_entity_poly.pdbx_seq_one_letter_code
_entity_poly.pdbx_strand_id
1 'polypeptide(L)' 'MEQTKIQEQAKRIMDNFISALSKVGELKEDLGVKRKKNLREKVNIGVDKDFSERILKNAPKTKDRFILAEKKTW' A
#
# COMPACT_ATOMS: atom_id res chain seq x y z
N MET A 1 -26.62 -0.72 -10.58
CA MET A 1 -26.61 0.63 -11.20
C MET A 1 -25.32 1.39 -10.87
N GLU A 2 -24.91 1.45 -9.59
CA GLU A 2 -23.67 2.14 -9.21
C GLU A 2 -22.40 1.37 -9.61
N GLN A 3 -22.37 0.04 -9.40
CA GLN A 3 -21.27 -0.82 -9.83
C GLN A 3 -20.99 -0.75 -11.34
N THR A 4 -22.04 -0.68 -12.15
CA THR A 4 -21.93 -0.57 -13.62
C THR A 4 -21.27 0.75 -14.03
N LYS A 5 -21.64 1.87 -13.38
CA LYS A 5 -21.01 3.17 -13.62
C LYS A 5 -19.53 3.18 -13.21
N ILE A 6 -19.19 2.52 -12.09
CA ILE A 6 -17.79 2.40 -11.64
C ILE A 6 -16.97 1.59 -12.65
N GLN A 7 -17.52 0.50 -13.17
CA GLN A 7 -16.84 -0.33 -14.17
C GLN A 7 -16.60 0.44 -15.48
N GLU A 8 -17.59 1.20 -15.95
CA GLU A 8 -17.46 2.04 -17.15
C GLU A 8 -16.39 3.13 -16.97
N GLN A 9 -16.36 3.77 -15.80
CA GLN A 9 -15.36 4.78 -15.47
C GLN A 9 -13.95 4.16 -15.38
N ALA A 10 -13.82 3.03 -14.70
CA ALA A 10 -12.54 2.32 -14.60
C ALA A 10 -12.01 1.90 -15.98
N LYS A 11 -12.90 1.36 -16.83
CA LYS A 11 -12.56 1.00 -18.21
C LYS A 11 -12.08 2.23 -18.98
N ARG A 12 -12.81 3.35 -18.91
CA ARG A 12 -12.43 4.60 -19.60
C ARG A 12 -11.06 5.11 -19.14
N ILE A 13 -10.75 5.05 -17.85
CA ILE A 13 -9.45 5.47 -17.30
C ILE A 13 -8.34 4.58 -17.84
N MET A 14 -8.52 3.25 -17.80
CA MET A 14 -7.53 2.29 -18.28
C MET A 14 -7.30 2.41 -19.78
N ASP A 15 -8.36 2.55 -20.58
CA ASP A 15 -8.28 2.72 -22.03
C ASP A 15 -7.50 4.01 -22.40
N ASN A 16 -7.79 5.12 -21.71
CA ASN A 16 -7.08 6.37 -21.91
C ASN A 16 -5.60 6.27 -21.51
N PHE A 17 -5.30 5.58 -20.40
CA PHE A 17 -3.94 5.37 -19.94
C PHE A 17 -3.12 4.53 -20.92
N ILE A 18 -3.68 3.41 -21.40
CA ILE A 18 -3.02 2.53 -22.39
C ILE A 18 -2.83 3.28 -23.71
N SER A 19 -3.84 4.04 -24.16
CA SER A 19 -3.75 4.85 -25.37
C SER A 19 -2.69 5.97 -25.28
N ALA A 20 -2.48 6.53 -24.09
CA ALA A 20 -1.42 7.51 -23.85
C ALA A 20 -0.05 6.84 -23.82
N LEU A 21 0.07 5.69 -23.13
CA LEU A 21 1.31 4.91 -23.07
C LEU A 21 1.75 4.41 -24.44
N SER A 22 0.83 3.95 -25.30
CA SER A 22 1.19 3.44 -26.63
C SER A 22 1.74 4.50 -27.58
N LYS A 23 1.52 5.79 -27.27
CA LYS A 23 2.10 6.92 -28.01
C LYS A 23 3.53 7.23 -27.57
N VAL A 24 3.93 6.76 -26.39
CA VAL A 24 5.30 6.88 -25.88
C VAL A 24 6.02 5.61 -26.33
N GLY A 25 7.09 5.75 -27.13
CA GLY A 25 7.91 4.60 -27.53
C GLY A 25 8.59 3.89 -26.35
N GLU A 26 9.44 2.90 -26.61
CA GLU A 26 10.23 2.27 -25.54
C GLU A 26 11.08 3.33 -24.81
N LEU A 27 10.65 3.68 -23.59
CA LEU A 27 11.45 4.45 -22.66
C LEU A 27 12.63 3.57 -22.23
N LYS A 28 13.78 3.72 -22.91
CA LYS A 28 15.08 3.16 -22.48
C LYS A 28 15.66 3.93 -21.30
N GLU A 29 14.82 4.34 -20.36
CA GLU A 29 15.29 4.89 -19.09
C GLU A 29 15.47 3.72 -18.13
N ASP A 30 16.65 3.64 -17.50
CA ASP A 30 16.93 2.71 -16.42
C ASP A 30 16.01 3.10 -15.24
N LEU A 31 14.77 2.57 -15.25
CA LEU A 31 13.76 2.85 -14.24
C LEU A 31 14.21 2.27 -12.91
N GLY A 32 14.56 3.15 -11.98
CA GLY A 32 14.89 2.81 -10.60
C GLY A 32 16.38 2.86 -10.27
N VAL A 33 16.69 3.29 -9.06
CA VAL A 33 18.06 3.29 -8.53
C VAL A 33 18.46 1.85 -8.19
N LYS A 34 19.46 1.30 -8.90
CA LYS A 34 20.04 -0.02 -8.59
C LYS A 34 20.71 0.03 -7.21
N ARG A 35 20.10 -0.61 -6.23
CA ARG A 35 20.65 -0.70 -4.87
C ARG A 35 21.69 -1.82 -4.80
N LYS A 36 22.86 -1.53 -4.22
CA LYS A 36 23.91 -2.54 -3.97
C LYS A 36 23.48 -3.61 -2.96
N LYS A 37 22.62 -3.24 -2.01
CA LYS A 37 22.06 -4.13 -0.99
C LYS A 37 20.59 -3.76 -0.75
N ASN A 38 19.76 -4.77 -0.53
CA ASN A 38 18.33 -4.60 -0.21
C ASN A 38 18.00 -4.98 1.23
N LEU A 39 19.01 -5.38 2.01
CA LEU A 39 18.85 -5.76 3.40
C LEU A 39 19.29 -4.61 4.29
N ARG A 40 18.50 -4.35 5.33
CA ARG A 40 18.89 -3.48 6.43
C ARG A 40 19.78 -4.26 7.38
N GLU A 41 20.87 -3.65 7.84
CA GLU A 41 21.70 -4.24 8.89
C GLU A 41 20.92 -4.27 10.21
N LYS A 42 21.10 -5.35 10.97
CA LYS A 42 20.44 -5.50 12.28
C LYS A 42 21.03 -4.47 13.24
N VAL A 43 20.22 -3.53 13.69
CA VAL A 43 20.57 -2.58 14.74
C VAL A 43 19.77 -2.92 15.99
N ASN A 44 20.45 -3.02 17.14
CA ASN A 44 19.78 -3.23 18.42
C ASN A 44 19.40 -1.87 19.02
N ILE A 45 18.20 -1.40 18.69
CA ILE A 45 17.65 -0.15 19.24
C ILE A 45 16.73 -0.55 20.41
N GLY A 46 16.83 0.16 21.53
CA GLY A 46 15.97 -0.08 22.70
C GLY A 46 14.48 0.01 22.36
N VAL A 47 13.66 -0.66 23.17
CA VAL A 47 12.20 -0.63 23.00
C VAL A 47 11.68 0.76 23.36
N ASP A 48 11.01 1.41 22.41
CA ASP A 48 10.32 2.66 22.62
C ASP A 48 9.09 2.45 23.51
N LYS A 49 9.06 3.14 24.65
CA LYS A 49 8.03 2.98 25.68
C LYS A 49 6.63 3.36 25.19
N ASP A 50 6.54 4.30 24.26
CA ASP A 50 5.26 4.84 23.78
C ASP A 50 4.77 4.14 22.51
N PHE A 51 5.51 3.13 22.03
CA PHE A 51 5.21 2.41 20.80
C PHE A 51 3.79 1.81 20.80
N SER A 52 3.41 1.16 21.90
CA SER A 52 2.09 0.54 22.02
C SER A 52 0.96 1.55 21.93
N GLU A 53 1.11 2.71 22.56
CA GLU A 53 0.10 3.77 22.53
C GLU A 53 -0.05 4.36 21.12
N ARG A 54 1.06 4.61 20.43
CA ARG A 54 1.03 5.15 19.06
C ARG A 54 0.36 4.21 18.07
N ILE A 55 0.56 2.90 18.21
CA ILE A 55 -0.11 1.91 17.35
C ILE A 55 -1.62 1.88 17.61
N LEU A 56 -2.03 1.90 18.87
CA LEU A 56 -3.42 1.73 19.24
C LEU A 56 -4.24 3.00 19.00
N LYS A 57 -3.62 4.18 18.99
CA LYS A 57 -4.29 5.48 18.80
C LYS A 57 -5.17 5.56 17.56
N ASN A 58 -4.75 4.95 16.45
CA ASN A 58 -5.46 5.00 15.17
C ASN A 58 -6.22 3.70 14.85
N ALA A 59 -6.23 2.73 15.77
CA ALA A 59 -6.90 1.46 15.52
C ALA A 59 -8.43 1.63 15.59
N PRO A 60 -9.21 1.05 14.64
CA PRO A 60 -10.66 1.24 14.59
C PRO A 60 -11.41 0.76 15.84
N LYS A 61 -10.95 -0.33 16.45
CA LYS A 61 -11.48 -0.89 17.69
C LYS A 61 -10.33 -1.46 18.50
N THR A 62 -10.29 -1.14 19.78
CA THR A 62 -9.29 -1.65 20.72
C THR A 62 -9.95 -2.14 21.99
N LYS A 63 -9.26 -3.07 22.68
CA LYS A 63 -9.58 -3.49 24.04
C LYS A 63 -8.26 -3.61 24.79
N ASP A 64 -8.07 -2.79 25.82
CA ASP A 64 -6.82 -2.68 26.56
C ASP A 64 -5.62 -2.45 25.62
N ARG A 65 -4.70 -3.41 25.53
CA ARG A 65 -3.52 -3.37 24.67
C ARG A 65 -3.68 -4.14 23.35
N PHE A 66 -4.92 -4.43 22.95
CA PHE A 66 -5.22 -5.27 21.78
C PHE A 66 -6.07 -4.54 20.74
N ILE A 67 -5.82 -4.85 19.47
CA ILE A 67 -6.69 -4.46 18.36
C ILE A 67 -7.77 -5.54 18.21
N LEU A 68 -9.04 -5.12 18.20
CA LEU A 68 -10.16 -6.02 17.98
C LEU A 68 -10.40 -6.17 16.47
N ALA A 69 -10.40 -7.41 16.00
CA ALA A 69 -10.74 -7.78 14.64
C ALA A 69 -11.87 -8.81 14.64
N GLU A 70 -12.64 -8.86 13.55
CA GLU A 70 -13.66 -9.88 13.37
C GLU A 70 -13.00 -11.26 13.24
N LYS A 71 -13.53 -12.23 13.99
CA LYS A 71 -13.08 -13.60 13.88
C LYS A 71 -13.66 -14.19 12.60
N LYS A 72 -12.81 -14.44 11.59
CA LYS A 72 -13.22 -15.17 10.40
C LYS A 72 -13.45 -16.63 10.77
N THR A 73 -14.69 -17.10 10.68
CA THR A 73 -15.01 -18.53 10.56
C THR A 73 -14.80 -18.93 9.11
N TRP A 74 -13.59 -19.38 8.81
CA TRP A 74 -13.33 -20.38 7.78
C TRP A 74 -13.99 -21.71 8.12
#